data_AF-A9PEK0-F1
#
_entry.id   AF-A9PEK0-F1
#
_cell.length_a   1.000
_cell.length_b   1.000
_cell.length_c   1.000
_cell.angle_alpha   90.00
_cell.angle_beta   90.00
_cell.angle_gamma   90.00
#
_symmetry.space_group_name_H-M   'P 1'
#
loop_
_entity.id
_entity.type
_entity.pdbx_description
1 polymer ?
#
loop_
_entity_poly.entity_id
_entity_poly.type
_entity_poly.pdbx_seq_one_letter_code
_entity_poly.pdbx_strand_id
1 'polypeptide(L)'
;MKILCLHGFRTSGNFLQKQISKWDPSIFSQFDLDFPDGVFPARGKSEIEGIFPPPYFEWFQFDKDFTEYTNLEECISYLCEYITTRGPFDGFLGFSQGATLSALLLGYQAQGKVLKDHPPFKLFVSVSGSKFRDPSICDVAYKDTIKVKSVHFIGAKDWLKEPSEDLATAFDSPLIIRHPQGHTVPRLDEAATEQLRAWATEILSYNNKILNGENHELENGETKVDDEEKKPEEVSNKIDTTQVQQDGIGIELKREVEVVKA
;
A
#
# COMPACT_ATOMS: atom_id res chain seq x y z
N MET A 1 -17.91 9.00 6.06
CA MET A 1 -16.80 8.06 6.37
C MET A 1 -15.58 8.88 6.79
N LYS A 2 -14.75 8.40 7.71
CA LYS A 2 -13.60 9.15 8.24
C LYS A 2 -12.27 8.59 7.71
N ILE A 3 -11.39 9.45 7.21
CA ILE A 3 -10.08 9.06 6.66
C ILE A 3 -8.96 9.70 7.50
N LEU A 4 -8.02 8.87 7.94
CA LEU A 4 -6.80 9.33 8.61
C LEU A 4 -5.73 9.66 7.57
N CYS A 5 -5.28 10.90 7.53
CA CYS A 5 -4.40 11.44 6.51
C CYS A 5 -2.96 11.61 7.04
N LEU A 6 -2.03 10.76 6.59
CA LEU A 6 -0.65 10.72 7.07
C LEU A 6 0.31 11.42 6.10
N HIS A 7 0.96 12.47 6.59
CA HIS A 7 1.88 13.31 5.80
C HIS A 7 3.21 12.59 5.44
N GLY A 8 3.97 13.17 4.51
CA GLY A 8 5.27 12.64 4.09
C GLY A 8 6.42 13.00 5.04
N PHE A 9 7.58 12.42 4.82
CA PHE A 9 8.79 12.64 5.63
C PHE A 9 9.14 14.13 5.73
N ARG A 10 9.35 14.62 6.95
CA ARG A 10 9.70 16.02 7.26
C ARG A 10 8.70 17.04 6.72
N THR A 11 7.41 16.74 6.82
CA THR A 11 6.33 17.69 6.52
C THR A 11 5.36 17.76 7.71
N SER A 12 4.10 18.11 7.50
CA SER A 12 3.10 18.19 8.56
C SER A 12 1.72 17.81 8.03
N GLY A 13 0.79 17.47 8.91
CA GLY A 13 -0.60 17.20 8.57
C GLY A 13 -1.23 18.39 7.86
N ASN A 14 -0.97 19.61 8.33
CA ASN A 14 -1.43 20.84 7.69
C ASN A 14 -0.86 21.01 6.27
N PHE A 15 0.40 20.65 6.04
CA PHE A 15 0.97 20.69 4.69
C PHE A 15 0.29 19.68 3.75
N LEU A 16 0.07 18.44 4.21
CA LEU A 16 -0.66 17.45 3.43
C LEU A 16 -2.10 17.92 3.14
N GLN A 17 -2.80 18.49 4.13
CA GLN A 17 -4.11 19.09 3.93
C GLN A 17 -4.09 20.14 2.82
N LYS A 18 -3.06 21.00 2.79
CA LYS A 18 -2.87 22.02 1.73
C LYS A 18 -2.57 21.41 0.36
N GLN A 19 -1.92 20.25 0.30
CA GLN A 19 -1.71 19.53 -0.96
C GLN A 19 -3.02 18.92 -1.48
N ILE A 20 -3.77 18.24 -0.61
CA ILE A 20 -5.05 17.61 -0.95
C ILE A 20 -6.12 18.65 -1.27
N SER A 21 -6.08 19.85 -0.68
CA SER A 21 -7.01 20.94 -1.01
C SER A 21 -6.89 21.46 -2.45
N LYS A 22 -5.91 20.99 -3.22
CA LYS A 22 -5.75 21.30 -4.65
C LYS A 22 -6.49 20.32 -5.55
N TRP A 23 -6.98 19.21 -5.01
CA TRP A 23 -7.83 18.27 -5.72
C TRP A 23 -9.26 18.81 -5.78
N ASP A 24 -10.05 18.29 -6.72
CA ASP A 24 -11.45 18.67 -6.81
C ASP A 24 -12.18 18.34 -5.49
N PRO A 25 -12.81 19.33 -4.82
CA PRO A 25 -13.42 19.14 -3.52
C PRO A 25 -14.58 18.14 -3.56
N SER A 26 -15.18 17.88 -4.73
CA SER A 26 -16.27 16.90 -4.86
C SER A 26 -15.82 15.49 -4.48
N ILE A 27 -14.54 15.16 -4.73
CA ILE A 27 -13.98 13.80 -4.56
C ILE A 27 -14.16 13.32 -3.12
N PHE A 28 -13.80 14.17 -2.16
CA PHE A 28 -13.84 13.83 -0.74
C PHE A 28 -14.93 14.57 0.05
N SER A 29 -15.88 15.20 -0.64
CA SER A 29 -16.95 15.99 -0.01
C SER A 29 -17.81 15.25 1.04
N GLN A 30 -17.87 13.91 0.94
CA GLN A 30 -18.62 13.04 1.87
C GLN A 30 -17.70 12.31 2.87
N PHE A 31 -16.43 12.67 2.92
CA PHE A 31 -15.44 12.12 3.83
C PHE A 31 -15.01 13.18 4.85
N ASP A 32 -14.85 12.76 6.10
CA ASP A 32 -14.22 13.56 7.15
C ASP A 32 -12.72 13.23 7.14
N LEU A 33 -11.87 14.23 6.88
CA LEU A 33 -10.43 14.05 6.73
C LEU A 33 -9.71 14.60 7.95
N ASP A 34 -8.99 13.72 8.67
CA ASP A 34 -8.18 14.10 9.85
C ASP A 34 -6.69 14.06 9.50
N PHE A 35 -5.97 15.15 9.79
CA PHE A 35 -4.57 15.35 9.39
C PHE A 35 -3.67 15.56 10.62
N PRO A 36 -3.35 14.51 11.39
CA PRO A 36 -2.43 14.63 12.51
C PRO A 36 -0.98 14.87 12.04
N ASP A 37 -0.18 15.42 12.95
CA ASP A 37 1.26 15.50 12.81
C ASP A 37 1.95 14.24 13.35
N GLY A 38 3.09 13.89 12.77
CA GLY A 38 3.99 12.87 13.31
C GLY A 38 4.54 13.26 14.68
N VAL A 39 4.87 12.26 15.49
CA VAL A 39 5.29 12.48 16.89
C VAL A 39 6.74 12.93 17.04
N PHE A 40 7.57 12.74 16.01
CA PHE A 40 8.98 13.11 16.07
C PHE A 40 9.23 14.39 15.29
N PRO A 41 9.82 15.44 15.92
CA PRO A 41 10.31 16.59 15.18
C PRO A 41 11.32 16.19 14.11
N ALA A 42 11.26 16.84 12.95
CA ALA A 42 12.21 16.60 11.86
C ALA A 42 13.66 16.84 12.32
N ARG A 43 14.54 15.86 12.08
CA ARG A 43 15.95 15.93 12.49
C ARG A 43 16.87 16.58 11.46
N GLY A 44 16.34 16.96 10.31
CA GLY A 44 17.12 17.60 9.26
C GLY A 44 16.23 18.43 8.34
N LYS A 45 16.83 18.87 7.23
CA LYS A 45 16.17 19.77 6.28
C LYS A 45 14.91 19.15 5.70
N SER A 46 13.88 19.97 5.57
CA SER A 46 12.65 19.67 4.85
C SER A 46 12.71 20.20 3.42
N GLU A 47 12.21 19.44 2.45
CA GLU A 47 12.09 19.87 1.05
C GLU A 47 11.08 21.01 0.85
N ILE A 48 10.24 21.28 1.85
CA ILE A 48 9.23 22.34 1.80
C ILE A 48 9.65 23.60 2.57
N GLU A 49 10.88 23.63 3.09
CA GLU A 49 11.43 24.80 3.77
C GLU A 49 11.50 26.00 2.82
N GLY A 50 10.95 27.14 3.26
CA GLY A 50 10.79 28.34 2.43
C GLY A 50 9.55 28.33 1.52
N ILE A 51 8.85 27.20 1.41
CA ILE A 51 7.57 27.07 0.68
C ILE A 51 6.39 27.02 1.64
N PHE A 52 6.56 26.34 2.79
CA PHE A 52 5.56 26.22 3.84
C PHE A 52 6.23 26.41 5.20
N PRO A 53 5.58 27.01 6.21
CA PRO A 53 6.22 27.24 7.51
C PRO A 53 6.35 25.95 8.36
N PRO A 54 7.38 25.88 9.25
CA PRO A 54 7.50 24.84 10.27
C PRO A 54 6.38 24.94 11.33
N PRO A 55 6.20 23.93 12.23
CA PRO A 55 7.05 22.75 12.45
C PRO A 55 6.92 21.65 11.39
N TYR A 56 7.96 20.83 11.29
CA TYR A 56 7.98 19.62 10.46
C TYR A 56 8.22 18.39 11.32
N PHE A 57 7.67 17.28 10.88
CA PHE A 57 7.63 16.04 11.63
C PHE A 57 8.00 14.84 10.77
N GLU A 58 8.39 13.77 11.44
CA GLU A 58 8.67 12.46 10.90
C GLU A 58 7.81 11.45 11.67
N TRP A 59 7.29 10.45 10.97
CA TRP A 59 6.57 9.35 11.63
C TRP A 59 7.55 8.40 12.32
N PHE A 60 8.66 8.11 11.65
CA PHE A 60 9.78 7.31 12.12
C PHE A 60 11.05 7.73 11.36
N GLN A 61 12.22 7.33 11.83
CA GLN A 61 13.48 7.52 11.11
C GLN A 61 13.89 6.24 10.39
N PHE A 62 14.65 6.37 9.31
CA PHE A 62 15.18 5.25 8.55
C PHE A 62 16.63 5.52 8.13
N ASP A 63 17.38 4.46 7.90
CA ASP A 63 18.72 4.54 7.31
C ASP A 63 18.66 4.78 5.79
N LYS A 64 19.80 5.11 5.18
CA LYS A 64 19.88 5.46 3.75
C LYS A 64 19.39 4.35 2.80
N ASP A 65 19.49 3.09 3.23
CA ASP A 65 19.14 1.93 2.41
C ASP A 65 17.68 1.48 2.67
N PHE A 66 16.98 2.16 3.57
CA PHE A 66 15.60 1.91 4.00
C PHE A 66 15.39 0.49 4.55
N THR A 67 16.39 -0.06 5.25
CA THR A 67 16.38 -1.41 5.82
C THR A 67 16.29 -1.41 7.34
N GLU A 68 16.67 -0.31 8.00
CA GLU A 68 16.58 -0.13 9.44
C GLU A 68 15.65 1.04 9.77
N TYR A 69 14.79 0.86 10.77
CA TYR A 69 13.79 1.84 11.18
C TYR A 69 13.93 2.15 12.67
N THR A 70 14.15 3.42 12.99
CA THR A 70 14.22 3.90 14.37
C THR A 70 12.88 4.53 14.76
N ASN A 71 12.39 4.19 15.95
CA ASN A 71 11.13 4.68 16.53
C ASN A 71 9.83 4.27 15.79
N LEU A 72 9.91 3.30 14.88
CA LEU A 72 8.74 2.81 14.15
C LEU A 72 7.68 2.23 15.12
N GLU A 73 8.11 1.51 16.14
CA GLU A 73 7.18 0.78 17.03
C GLU A 73 6.43 1.74 17.96
N GLU A 74 7.11 2.82 18.36
CA GLU A 74 6.53 3.94 19.10
C GLU A 74 5.51 4.68 18.23
N CYS A 75 5.82 4.89 16.95
CA CYS A 75 4.90 5.48 15.98
C CYS A 75 3.65 4.61 15.76
N ILE A 76 3.83 3.30 15.58
CA ILE A 76 2.72 2.34 15.42
C ILE A 76 1.83 2.38 16.66
N SER A 77 2.43 2.36 17.85
CA SER A 77 1.69 2.43 19.12
C SER A 77 0.90 3.73 19.24
N TYR A 78 1.52 4.86 18.91
CA TYR A 78 0.84 6.16 18.87
C TYR A 78 -0.34 6.17 17.91
N LEU A 79 -0.18 5.69 16.67
CA LEU A 79 -1.26 5.67 15.69
C LEU A 79 -2.37 4.70 16.09
N CYS A 80 -2.05 3.56 16.71
CA CYS A 80 -3.07 2.65 17.23
C CYS A 80 -3.92 3.32 18.32
N GLU A 81 -3.29 4.03 19.25
CA GLU A 81 -3.99 4.81 20.28
C GLU A 81 -4.82 5.93 19.65
N TYR A 82 -4.25 6.68 18.69
CA TYR A 82 -4.95 7.75 17.98
C TYR A 82 -6.21 7.22 17.27
N ILE A 83 -6.09 6.10 16.55
CA ILE A 83 -7.20 5.46 15.84
C ILE A 83 -8.28 4.98 16.82
N THR A 84 -7.87 4.38 17.95
CA THR A 84 -8.80 3.87 18.96
C THR A 84 -9.56 4.99 19.66
N THR A 85 -8.89 6.10 19.97
CA THR A 85 -9.46 7.21 20.74
C THR A 85 -10.25 8.21 19.89
N ARG A 86 -9.89 8.38 18.61
CA ARG A 86 -10.46 9.41 17.71
C ARG A 86 -11.27 8.83 16.57
N GLY A 87 -11.27 7.50 16.45
CA GLY A 87 -12.01 6.75 15.44
C GLY A 87 -13.47 6.48 15.81
N PRO A 88 -14.09 5.47 15.18
CA PRO A 88 -13.48 4.59 14.18
C PRO A 88 -13.11 5.36 12.90
N PHE A 89 -11.92 5.09 12.37
CA PHE A 89 -11.54 5.50 11.02
C PHE A 89 -11.96 4.44 10.00
N ASP A 90 -12.45 4.86 8.84
CA ASP A 90 -12.83 3.97 7.75
C ASP A 90 -11.66 3.68 6.82
N GLY A 91 -10.63 4.52 6.78
CA GLY A 91 -9.51 4.32 5.87
C GLY A 91 -8.35 5.28 6.07
N PHE A 92 -7.38 5.16 5.19
CA PHE A 92 -6.18 6.00 5.18
C PHE A 92 -6.02 6.78 3.87
N LEU A 93 -5.41 7.94 3.98
CA LEU A 93 -4.75 8.63 2.87
C LEU A 93 -3.32 8.90 3.30
N GLY A 94 -2.34 8.49 2.51
CA GLY A 94 -0.94 8.70 2.87
C GLY A 94 -0.15 9.29 1.71
N PHE A 95 0.85 10.10 2.04
CA PHE A 95 1.90 10.50 1.09
C PHE A 95 3.27 9.97 1.55
N SER A 96 4.03 9.35 0.64
CA SER A 96 5.41 8.92 0.88
C SER A 96 5.52 8.06 2.15
N GLN A 97 6.29 8.49 3.15
CA GLN A 97 6.37 7.84 4.47
C GLN A 97 4.99 7.54 5.09
N GLY A 98 4.04 8.46 4.97
CA GLY A 98 2.67 8.25 5.47
C GLY A 98 1.93 7.15 4.71
N ALA A 99 2.10 7.04 3.39
CA ALA A 99 1.50 5.96 2.59
C ALA A 99 2.11 4.59 2.94
N THR A 100 3.44 4.53 3.07
CA THR A 100 4.18 3.35 3.53
C THR A 100 3.69 2.88 4.90
N LEU A 101 3.52 3.81 5.85
CA LEU A 101 3.02 3.53 7.19
C LEU A 101 1.54 3.08 7.20
N SER A 102 0.68 3.72 6.39
CA SER A 102 -0.71 3.29 6.24
C SER A 102 -0.80 1.85 5.74
N ALA A 103 -0.03 1.49 4.71
CA ALA A 103 -0.03 0.12 4.18
C ALA A 103 0.44 -0.91 5.22
N LEU A 104 1.44 -0.56 6.04
CA LEU A 104 1.88 -1.38 7.17
C LEU A 104 0.75 -1.64 8.16
N LEU A 105 0.06 -0.59 8.60
CA LEU A 105 -1.04 -0.71 9.57
C LEU A 105 -2.20 -1.55 9.02
N LEU A 106 -2.54 -1.38 7.74
CA LEU A 106 -3.56 -2.18 7.06
C LEU A 106 -3.16 -3.66 7.01
N GLY A 107 -1.93 -3.95 6.61
CA GLY A 107 -1.39 -5.30 6.58
C GLY A 107 -1.36 -5.95 7.96
N TYR A 108 -0.87 -5.22 8.96
CA TYR A 108 -0.85 -5.70 10.35
C TYR A 108 -2.25 -5.91 10.92
N GLN A 109 -3.25 -5.08 10.60
CA GLN A 109 -4.62 -5.33 11.02
C GLN A 109 -5.18 -6.59 10.35
N ALA A 110 -4.96 -6.76 9.05
CA ALA A 110 -5.43 -7.94 8.31
C ALA A 110 -4.87 -9.26 8.89
N GLN A 111 -3.65 -9.22 9.43
CA GLN A 111 -3.01 -10.34 10.11
C GLN A 111 -3.27 -10.42 11.62
N GLY A 112 -4.14 -9.56 12.16
CA GLY A 112 -4.47 -9.53 13.58
C GLY A 112 -3.30 -9.13 14.48
N LYS A 113 -2.30 -8.39 13.98
CA LYS A 113 -1.14 -7.92 14.77
C LYS A 113 -1.46 -6.64 15.54
N VAL A 114 -2.20 -5.71 14.95
CA VAL A 114 -2.61 -4.43 15.57
C VAL A 114 -4.10 -4.19 15.35
N LEU A 115 -4.69 -3.25 16.11
CA LEU A 115 -6.06 -2.75 15.87
C LEU A 115 -7.14 -3.86 15.81
N LYS A 116 -7.02 -4.89 16.66
CA LYS A 116 -7.90 -6.09 16.66
C LYS A 116 -9.37 -5.76 16.91
N ASP A 117 -9.62 -4.76 17.76
CA ASP A 117 -10.98 -4.35 18.13
C ASP A 117 -11.54 -3.23 17.22
N HIS A 118 -10.73 -2.75 16.28
CA HIS A 118 -11.15 -1.74 15.32
C HIS A 118 -11.82 -2.44 14.11
N PRO A 119 -12.97 -1.94 13.61
CA PRO A 119 -13.62 -2.51 12.43
C PRO A 119 -12.69 -2.52 11.21
N PRO A 120 -12.82 -3.48 10.27
CA PRO A 120 -11.98 -3.51 9.09
C PRO A 120 -11.97 -2.18 8.32
N PHE A 121 -10.78 -1.69 7.99
CA PHE A 121 -10.64 -0.55 7.10
C PHE A 121 -11.21 -0.86 5.71
N LYS A 122 -11.84 0.14 5.11
CA LYS A 122 -12.60 0.05 3.87
C LYS A 122 -11.85 0.62 2.67
N LEU A 123 -11.00 1.63 2.90
CA LEU A 123 -10.31 2.33 1.82
C LEU A 123 -8.87 2.77 2.14
N PHE A 124 -8.06 2.85 1.09
CA PHE A 124 -6.71 3.37 1.14
C PHE A 124 -6.37 4.23 -0.10
N VAL A 125 -5.95 5.46 0.13
CA VAL A 125 -5.39 6.36 -0.90
C VAL A 125 -3.87 6.45 -0.69
N SER A 126 -3.12 5.77 -1.54
CA SER A 126 -1.64 5.75 -1.52
C SER A 126 -1.09 6.77 -2.50
N VAL A 127 -0.26 7.70 -2.05
CA VAL A 127 0.50 8.61 -2.92
C VAL A 127 1.99 8.37 -2.71
N SER A 128 2.68 7.81 -3.71
CA SER A 128 4.11 7.50 -3.63
C SER A 128 4.51 6.63 -2.42
N GLY A 129 3.66 5.68 -2.02
CA GLY A 129 3.99 4.73 -0.94
C GLY A 129 4.91 3.60 -1.40
N SER A 130 5.52 2.88 -0.45
CA SER A 130 6.32 1.68 -0.71
C SER A 130 6.01 0.60 0.33
N LYS A 131 6.44 -0.64 0.06
CA LYS A 131 6.62 -1.63 1.13
C LYS A 131 7.77 -1.21 2.05
N PHE A 132 7.73 -1.69 3.30
CA PHE A 132 8.94 -1.79 4.13
C PHE A 132 9.91 -2.79 3.49
N ARG A 133 11.21 -2.71 3.81
CA ARG A 133 12.23 -3.64 3.30
C ARG A 133 12.72 -4.65 4.33
N ASP A 134 12.43 -4.42 5.61
CA ASP A 134 12.73 -5.37 6.68
C ASP A 134 11.89 -6.65 6.47
N PRO A 135 12.52 -7.82 6.26
CA PRO A 135 11.81 -9.08 6.06
C PRO A 135 10.82 -9.41 7.17
N SER A 136 11.15 -9.12 8.43
CA SER A 136 10.29 -9.39 9.59
C SER A 136 8.98 -8.58 9.56
N ILE A 137 9.02 -7.40 8.92
CA ILE A 137 7.84 -6.59 8.65
C ILE A 137 7.09 -7.16 7.45
N CYS A 138 7.80 -7.44 6.35
CA CYS A 138 7.20 -7.91 5.11
C CYS A 138 6.46 -9.24 5.26
N ASP A 139 7.08 -10.20 5.96
CA ASP A 139 6.55 -11.56 6.20
C ASP A 139 5.25 -11.55 7.03
N VAL A 140 4.92 -10.41 7.64
CA VAL A 140 3.66 -10.19 8.33
C VAL A 140 2.76 -9.27 7.51
N ALA A 141 3.16 -8.00 7.31
CA ALA A 141 2.29 -6.98 6.73
C ALA A 141 1.79 -7.32 5.32
N TYR A 142 2.58 -8.03 4.52
CA TYR A 142 2.27 -8.34 3.12
C TYR A 142 2.15 -9.83 2.87
N LYS A 143 1.95 -10.64 3.93
CA LYS A 143 1.82 -12.10 3.86
C LYS A 143 0.66 -12.53 2.96
N ASP A 144 -0.52 -11.97 3.20
CA ASP A 144 -1.72 -12.21 2.41
C ASP A 144 -2.14 -10.93 1.68
N THR A 145 -2.86 -11.08 0.57
CA THR A 145 -3.40 -9.95 -0.18
C THR A 145 -4.31 -9.08 0.69
N ILE A 146 -4.01 -7.78 0.77
CA ILE A 146 -4.78 -6.80 1.52
C ILE A 146 -6.09 -6.51 0.76
N LYS A 147 -7.23 -6.84 1.39
CA LYS A 147 -8.57 -6.73 0.78
C LYS A 147 -9.18 -5.33 0.79
N VAL A 148 -8.51 -4.37 1.44
CA VAL A 148 -8.92 -2.96 1.48
C VAL A 148 -8.91 -2.38 0.07
N LYS A 149 -10.02 -1.74 -0.35
CA LYS A 149 -10.08 -1.07 -1.65
C LYS A 149 -9.05 0.05 -1.69
N SER A 150 -8.18 0.04 -2.68
CA SER A 150 -7.08 1.00 -2.74
C SER A 150 -6.97 1.69 -4.09
N VAL A 151 -6.48 2.93 -4.03
CA VAL A 151 -6.02 3.71 -5.18
C VAL A 151 -4.57 4.12 -4.94
N HIS A 152 -3.72 3.94 -5.95
CA HIS A 152 -2.29 4.25 -5.88
C HIS A 152 -1.91 5.27 -6.94
N PHE A 153 -1.39 6.41 -6.49
CA PHE A 153 -0.83 7.46 -7.32
C PHE A 153 0.66 7.22 -7.52
N ILE A 154 1.06 7.02 -8.79
CA ILE A 154 2.42 6.65 -9.16
C ILE A 154 3.00 7.67 -10.15
N GLY A 155 4.05 8.37 -9.72
CA GLY A 155 4.73 9.39 -10.50
C GLY A 155 5.74 8.79 -11.48
N ALA A 156 5.65 9.18 -12.76
CA ALA A 156 6.54 8.68 -13.81
C ALA A 156 8.02 9.05 -13.59
N LYS A 157 8.28 10.15 -12.86
CA LYS A 157 9.62 10.63 -12.52
C LYS A 157 9.96 10.44 -11.04
N ASP A 158 9.12 9.71 -10.31
CA ASP A 158 9.32 9.46 -8.90
C ASP A 158 10.40 8.38 -8.73
N TRP A 159 11.36 8.60 -7.84
CA TRP A 159 12.36 7.60 -7.48
C TRP A 159 11.73 6.42 -6.72
N LEU A 160 10.52 6.60 -6.17
CA LEU A 160 9.68 5.53 -5.62
C LEU A 160 8.75 4.88 -6.65
N LYS A 161 8.85 5.19 -7.95
CA LYS A 161 7.94 4.61 -8.97
C LYS A 161 7.83 3.08 -8.86
N GLU A 162 8.95 2.37 -8.93
CA GLU A 162 8.96 0.90 -8.87
C GLU A 162 8.54 0.39 -7.48
N PRO A 163 9.04 0.93 -6.35
CA PRO A 163 8.51 0.60 -5.02
C PRO A 163 7.01 0.82 -4.84
N SER A 164 6.43 1.85 -5.46
CA SER A 164 4.99 2.11 -5.42
C SER A 164 4.20 1.13 -6.29
N GLU A 165 4.74 0.74 -7.45
CA GLU A 165 4.18 -0.33 -8.28
C GLU A 165 4.18 -1.65 -7.51
N ASP A 166 5.29 -1.99 -6.83
CA ASP A 166 5.39 -3.18 -5.98
C ASP A 166 4.43 -3.14 -4.78
N LEU A 167 4.29 -2.00 -4.10
CA LEU A 167 3.31 -1.85 -3.02
C LEU A 167 1.88 -2.14 -3.51
N ALA A 168 1.51 -1.63 -4.68
CA ALA A 168 0.17 -1.83 -5.21
C ALA A 168 -0.16 -3.32 -5.42
N THR A 169 0.83 -4.17 -5.76
CA THR A 169 0.62 -5.61 -5.91
C THR A 169 0.19 -6.33 -4.63
N ALA A 170 0.41 -5.72 -3.46
CA ALA A 170 -0.04 -6.28 -2.18
C ALA A 170 -1.56 -6.14 -1.96
N PHE A 171 -2.25 -5.33 -2.76
CA PHE A 171 -3.68 -5.05 -2.62
C PHE A 171 -4.51 -5.81 -3.64
N ASP A 172 -5.75 -6.13 -3.27
CA ASP A 172 -6.71 -6.76 -4.17
C ASP A 172 -7.29 -5.73 -5.15
N SER A 173 -7.01 -5.93 -6.44
CA SER A 173 -7.56 -5.13 -7.54
C SER A 173 -7.44 -3.60 -7.34
N PRO A 174 -6.22 -3.07 -7.13
CA PRO A 174 -6.01 -1.64 -6.87
C PRO A 174 -6.31 -0.80 -8.11
N LEU A 175 -6.89 0.40 -7.93
CA LEU A 175 -6.91 1.43 -8.96
C LEU A 175 -5.52 2.09 -9.04
N ILE A 176 -4.93 2.14 -10.23
CA ILE A 176 -3.63 2.81 -10.44
C ILE A 176 -3.85 4.10 -11.24
N ILE A 177 -3.51 5.25 -10.64
CA ILE A 177 -3.53 6.55 -11.32
C ILE A 177 -2.09 7.02 -11.52
N ARG A 178 -1.67 7.12 -12.79
CA ARG A 178 -0.32 7.54 -13.16
C ARG A 178 -0.27 9.04 -13.43
N HIS A 179 0.81 9.71 -13.04
CA HIS A 179 1.01 11.13 -13.28
C HIS A 179 2.46 11.44 -13.73
N PRO A 180 2.72 12.56 -14.44
CA PRO A 180 4.03 12.82 -15.05
C PRO A 180 5.08 13.40 -14.09
N GLN A 181 4.72 13.63 -12.83
CA GLN A 181 5.54 14.37 -11.85
C GLN A 181 6.48 13.42 -11.10
N GLY A 182 7.42 14.00 -10.35
CA GLY A 182 8.30 13.28 -9.44
C GLY A 182 7.63 13.01 -8.09
N HIS A 183 8.44 12.96 -7.03
CA HIS A 183 8.01 12.68 -5.67
C HIS A 183 7.17 13.81 -5.06
N THR A 184 5.86 13.81 -5.32
CA THR A 184 4.95 14.86 -4.89
C THR A 184 3.50 14.37 -4.86
N VAL A 185 2.64 15.03 -4.09
CA VAL A 185 1.19 14.87 -4.23
C VAL A 185 0.75 15.53 -5.55
N PRO A 186 0.23 14.76 -6.52
CA PRO A 186 0.00 15.29 -7.85
C PRO A 186 -1.14 16.29 -7.88
N ARG A 187 -1.08 17.27 -8.79
CA ARG A 187 -2.32 17.86 -9.30
C ARG A 187 -3.02 16.85 -10.20
N LEU A 188 -4.33 16.73 -10.06
CA LEU A 188 -5.13 15.83 -10.89
C LEU A 188 -5.56 16.57 -12.15
N ASP A 189 -5.44 15.92 -13.29
CA ASP A 189 -6.14 16.33 -14.50
C ASP A 189 -7.60 15.85 -14.45
N GLU A 190 -8.38 16.17 -15.48
CA GLU A 190 -9.80 15.81 -15.56
C GLU A 190 -10.02 14.29 -15.51
N ALA A 191 -9.18 13.52 -16.20
CA ALA A 191 -9.28 12.07 -16.26
C ALA A 191 -8.97 11.41 -14.90
N ALA A 192 -7.91 11.84 -14.22
CA ALA A 192 -7.56 11.37 -12.88
C ALA A 192 -8.60 11.79 -11.83
N THR A 193 -9.14 13.00 -11.97
CA THR A 193 -10.23 13.52 -11.12
C THR A 193 -11.46 12.63 -11.24
N GLU A 194 -11.88 12.29 -12.46
CA GLU A 194 -13.07 11.46 -12.67
C GLU A 194 -12.86 10.02 -12.20
N GLN A 195 -11.69 9.43 -12.44
CA GLN A 195 -11.35 8.10 -11.93
C GLN A 195 -11.41 8.05 -10.40
N LEU A 196 -10.80 9.02 -9.72
CA LEU A 196 -10.80 9.07 -8.25
C LEU A 196 -12.21 9.34 -7.70
N ARG A 197 -12.99 10.20 -8.36
CA ARG A 197 -14.39 10.49 -7.99
C ARG A 197 -15.27 9.26 -8.12
N ALA A 198 -15.16 8.52 -9.24
CA ALA A 198 -15.91 7.29 -9.47
C ALA A 198 -15.56 6.24 -8.40
N TRP A 199 -14.27 6.04 -8.14
CA TRP A 199 -13.79 5.14 -7.09
C TRP A 199 -14.31 5.52 -5.69
N ALA A 200 -14.27 6.80 -5.33
CA ALA A 200 -14.78 7.28 -4.04
C ALA A 200 -16.30 7.08 -3.93
N THR A 201 -17.03 7.29 -5.03
CA THR A 201 -18.49 7.09 -5.10
C THR A 201 -18.88 5.62 -4.96
N GLU A 202 -18.11 4.71 -5.54
CA GLU A 202 -18.31 3.26 -5.41
C GLU A 202 -18.19 2.82 -3.95
N ILE A 203 -17.17 3.30 -3.23
CA ILE A 203 -16.95 3.00 -1.81
C ILE A 203 -18.13 3.46 -0.95
N LEU A 204 -18.61 4.69 -1.16
CA LEU A 204 -19.75 5.24 -0.43
C LEU A 204 -21.03 4.44 -0.73
N SER A 205 -21.24 4.08 -2.00
CA SER A 205 -22.41 3.30 -2.43
C SER A 205 -22.41 1.92 -1.79
N TYR A 206 -21.27 1.23 -1.78
CA TYR A 206 -21.12 -0.07 -1.14
C TYR A 206 -21.35 0.01 0.37
N ASN A 207 -20.78 1.02 1.04
CA ASN A 207 -20.98 1.24 2.46
C ASN A 207 -22.46 1.50 2.81
N ASN A 208 -23.17 2.28 1.99
CA ASN A 208 -24.60 2.55 2.20
C ASN A 208 -25.46 1.29 2.04
N LYS A 209 -25.16 0.42 1.06
CA LYS A 209 -25.85 -0.86 0.89
C LYS A 209 -25.70 -1.78 2.11
N ILE A 210 -24.47 -1.89 2.64
CA ILE A 210 -24.21 -2.65 3.87
C ILE A 210 -25.02 -2.09 5.04
N LEU A 211 -25.00 -0.77 5.23
CA LEU A 211 -25.75 -0.12 6.32
C LEU A 211 -27.27 -0.30 6.20
N ASN A 212 -27.79 -0.39 4.97
CA ASN A 212 -29.20 -0.62 4.68
C ASN A 212 -29.61 -2.11 4.72
N GLY A 213 -28.67 -3.04 4.97
CA GLY A 213 -28.95 -4.48 5.04
C GLY A 213 -29.20 -5.15 3.69
N GLU A 214 -28.82 -4.50 2.58
CA GLU A 214 -28.95 -5.05 1.22
C GLU A 214 -27.75 -5.96 0.92
N ASN A 215 -27.70 -7.15 1.54
CA ASN A 215 -26.67 -8.15 1.22
C ASN A 215 -27.07 -8.94 -0.03
N HIS A 216 -26.31 -8.80 -1.12
CA HIS A 216 -26.25 -9.81 -2.16
C HIS A 216 -25.23 -10.87 -1.74
N GLU A 217 -25.71 -12.10 -1.53
CA GLU A 217 -24.89 -13.29 -1.70
C GLU A 217 -24.34 -13.25 -3.13
N LEU A 218 -23.01 -13.25 -3.26
CA LEU A 218 -22.39 -13.56 -4.54
C LEU A 218 -22.71 -15.03 -4.81
N GLU A 219 -23.68 -15.28 -5.68
CA GLU A 219 -23.89 -16.61 -6.28
C GLU A 219 -22.59 -17.03 -6.96
N ASN A 220 -21.82 -17.89 -6.29
CA ASN A 220 -20.91 -18.78 -6.97
C ASN A 220 -21.77 -19.68 -7.85
N GLY A 221 -21.63 -19.52 -9.17
CA GLY A 221 -22.22 -20.43 -10.14
C GLY A 221 -21.63 -21.83 -9.97
N GLU A 222 -22.24 -22.64 -9.11
CA GLU A 222 -22.08 -24.09 -9.14
C GLU A 222 -22.75 -24.60 -10.41
N THR A 223 -21.94 -24.79 -11.45
CA THR A 223 -22.34 -25.67 -12.55
C THR A 223 -22.24 -27.09 -12.01
N LYS A 224 -23.40 -27.69 -11.71
CA LYS A 224 -23.51 -29.12 -11.43
C LYS A 224 -22.91 -29.88 -12.61
N VAL A 225 -21.79 -30.56 -12.39
CA VAL A 225 -21.31 -31.63 -13.26
C VAL A 225 -21.65 -32.91 -12.53
N ASP A 226 -22.61 -33.65 -13.08
CA ASP A 226 -23.00 -34.97 -12.59
C ASP A 226 -21.85 -35.95 -12.79
N ASP A 227 -21.52 -36.67 -11.71
CA ASP A 227 -20.57 -37.77 -11.66
C ASP A 227 -21.07 -38.98 -12.50
N GLU A 228 -20.27 -39.42 -13.47
CA GLU A 228 -20.26 -40.83 -13.89
C GLU A 228 -18.83 -41.38 -13.84
N GLU A 229 -18.58 -42.22 -12.83
CA GLU A 229 -17.39 -43.05 -12.67
C GLU A 229 -17.21 -44.02 -13.85
N LYS A 230 -16.01 -44.05 -14.45
CA LYS A 230 -15.49 -45.25 -15.14
C LYS A 230 -14.08 -45.59 -14.67
N LYS A 231 -13.96 -46.85 -14.22
CA LYS A 231 -12.75 -47.54 -13.74
C LYS A 231 -11.66 -47.67 -14.83
N PRO A 232 -10.38 -47.87 -14.42
CA PRO A 232 -9.25 -48.01 -15.32
C PRO A 232 -9.08 -49.44 -15.86
N GLU A 233 -8.72 -49.57 -17.14
CA GLU A 233 -8.21 -50.81 -17.74
C GLU A 233 -6.70 -50.69 -18.03
N GLU A 234 -5.96 -51.71 -17.59
CA GLU A 234 -4.55 -51.99 -17.90
C GLU A 234 -4.37 -52.48 -19.35
N VAL A 235 -3.31 -52.03 -20.05
CA VAL A 235 -2.58 -52.91 -21.00
C VAL A 235 -1.08 -52.55 -21.02
N SER A 236 -0.28 -53.62 -21.04
CA SER A 236 1.16 -53.72 -20.86
C SER A 236 2.03 -53.49 -22.10
N ASN A 237 3.32 -53.22 -21.82
CA ASN A 237 4.56 -53.65 -22.51
C ASN A 237 4.84 -53.13 -23.94
N LYS A 238 5.97 -52.45 -24.16
CA LYS A 238 7.32 -53.05 -24.30
C LYS A 238 8.43 -51.98 -24.40
N ILE A 239 9.59 -52.43 -23.94
CA ILE A 239 10.92 -51.80 -23.88
C ILE A 239 11.52 -51.70 -25.29
N ASP A 240 12.26 -50.62 -25.59
CA ASP A 240 13.57 -50.78 -26.24
C ASP A 240 14.56 -49.68 -25.83
N THR A 241 15.81 -50.10 -25.78
CA THR A 241 16.99 -49.54 -25.11
C THR A 241 17.98 -48.96 -26.12
N THR A 242 18.61 -47.82 -25.82
CA THR A 242 20.04 -47.46 -26.10
C THR A 242 20.28 -46.00 -25.67
N GLN A 243 20.90 -45.73 -24.50
CA GLN A 243 22.33 -45.42 -24.27
C GLN A 243 23.01 -44.53 -25.34
N VAL A 244 23.60 -43.39 -24.91
CA VAL A 244 25.06 -43.15 -24.80
C VAL A 244 25.39 -41.66 -24.49
N GLN A 245 26.28 -41.47 -23.48
CA GLN A 245 27.27 -40.40 -23.15
C GLN A 245 26.96 -38.89 -23.29
N GLN A 246 27.18 -38.01 -22.30
CA GLN A 246 28.32 -37.65 -21.41
C GLN A 246 29.22 -36.52 -22.01
N ASP A 247 29.68 -35.62 -21.10
CA ASP A 247 30.61 -34.47 -21.22
C ASP A 247 29.93 -33.09 -21.44
N GLY A 248 30.28 -31.98 -20.77
CA GLY A 248 31.29 -31.65 -19.77
C GLY A 248 31.38 -30.12 -19.54
N ILE A 249 31.67 -29.70 -18.31
CA ILE A 249 32.55 -28.57 -17.86
C ILE A 249 32.26 -27.10 -18.27
N GLY A 250 32.12 -26.24 -17.23
CA GLY A 250 32.72 -24.89 -17.14
C GLY A 250 31.81 -23.67 -17.43
N ILE A 251 31.97 -22.46 -16.90
CA ILE A 251 32.89 -21.80 -15.95
C ILE A 251 32.17 -20.57 -15.36
N GLU A 252 32.54 -20.22 -14.13
CA GLU A 252 32.26 -19.05 -13.29
C GLU A 252 32.65 -17.68 -13.93
N LEU A 253 31.87 -16.62 -13.69
CA LEU A 253 32.31 -15.22 -13.87
C LEU A 253 31.91 -14.36 -12.66
N LYS A 254 32.90 -14.11 -11.79
CA LYS A 254 32.90 -13.08 -10.75
C LYS A 254 33.06 -11.70 -11.40
N ARG A 255 32.36 -10.69 -10.88
CA ARG A 255 32.70 -9.27 -11.09
C ARG A 255 33.20 -8.68 -9.78
N GLU A 256 34.41 -8.12 -9.84
CA GLU A 256 35.08 -7.39 -8.78
C GLU A 256 34.39 -6.04 -8.51
N VAL A 257 34.41 -5.62 -7.24
CA VAL A 257 34.04 -4.29 -6.78
C VAL A 257 35.34 -3.58 -6.40
N GLU A 258 35.71 -2.55 -7.15
CA GLU A 258 36.79 -1.64 -6.77
C GLU A 258 36.31 -0.68 -5.67
N VAL A 259 37.07 -0.67 -4.57
CA VAL A 259 36.99 0.30 -3.48
C VAL A 259 37.87 1.48 -3.84
N VAL A 260 37.31 2.68 -3.92
CA VAL A 260 38.11 3.92 -3.93
C VAL A 260 37.79 4.70 -2.65
N LYS A 261 38.75 4.72 -1.73
CA LYS A 261 38.84 5.69 -0.63
C LYS A 261 39.60 6.92 -1.12
N ALA A 262 39.05 8.09 -0.86
CA ALA A 262 39.79 9.31 -0.54
C ALA A 262 38.99 10.06 0.54
#